data_AF-A0A0C2WKI3-F1
#
_entry.id   AF-A0A0C2WKI3-F1
#
_cell.length_a   1.000
_cell.length_b   1.000
_cell.length_c   1.000
_cell.angle_alpha   90.00
_cell.angle_beta   90.00
_cell.angle_gamma   90.00
#
_symmetry.space_group_name_H-M   'P 1'
#
loop_
_entity.id
_entity.type
_entity.pdbx_description
1 polymer ?
#
loop_
_entity_poly.entity_id
_entity_poly.type
_entity_poly.pdbx_seq_one_letter_code
_entity_poly.pdbx_strand_id
1 'polypeptide(L)'
;MPHVQDIHAMTRSAPEASRDVLTNPAYTQALLAHLVLQNQSLMAQIPQNVSKVKSEEKLIFNNTAPQVPTVVNNSAADILNNRRTFFASLLPHTAAADNQYKELDCNEYDQVKFWDQDTFNKWFRDFGKTGGPTPRGQLSKKLYFLEDEEGELIGQNEISAMRRALKRIFSMVKEHIPDMAKKWLQMSTEFHEMVYIELRLLFPQYLSLCKNNWKACEFAKNCIRNWSRNRSKKGKTGSDDECESDIGPGNHEDHHDRASRSIAIAVSSSKRRLEEENLNSASAAKKAKVATANLPVKDPL
;
A
#
# COMPACT_ATOMS: atom_id res chain seq x y z
N MET A 1 -30.04 31.58 -33.70
CA MET A 1 -28.88 32.33 -33.18
C MET A 1 -28.62 31.88 -31.76
N PRO A 2 -27.60 31.04 -31.49
CA PRO A 2 -27.32 30.58 -30.15
C PRO A 2 -26.51 31.64 -29.38
N HIS A 3 -26.91 31.83 -28.14
CA HIS A 3 -26.36 32.75 -27.17
C HIS A 3 -25.02 32.21 -26.67
N VAL A 4 -23.94 32.90 -27.01
CA VAL A 4 -22.60 32.67 -26.46
C VAL A 4 -22.63 33.11 -25.00
N GLN A 5 -22.48 32.16 -24.07
CA GLN A 5 -22.27 32.44 -22.64
C GLN A 5 -20.86 32.03 -22.23
N ASP A 6 -20.29 32.94 -21.45
CA ASP A 6 -18.91 33.08 -21.00
C ASP A 6 -18.24 31.80 -20.47
N ILE A 7 -17.08 31.49 -21.05
CA ILE A 7 -16.10 30.57 -20.49
C ILE A 7 -15.20 31.40 -19.57
N HIS A 8 -15.60 31.55 -18.31
CA HIS A 8 -14.72 32.08 -17.27
C HIS A 8 -13.76 30.98 -16.78
N ALA A 9 -12.47 31.26 -16.94
CA ALA A 9 -11.34 30.43 -16.55
C ALA A 9 -11.35 30.06 -15.05
N MET A 10 -11.48 28.75 -14.77
CA MET A 10 -11.12 28.16 -13.48
C MET A 10 -9.63 27.72 -13.51
N THR A 11 -8.71 28.66 -13.37
CA THR A 11 -7.33 28.36 -12.96
C THR A 11 -7.32 28.12 -11.46
N ARG A 12 -7.52 26.87 -11.04
CA ARG A 12 -7.29 26.46 -9.65
C ARG A 12 -5.78 26.50 -9.38
N SER A 13 -5.37 27.41 -8.50
CA SER A 13 -4.03 27.49 -7.93
C SER A 13 -3.62 26.12 -7.36
N ALA A 14 -2.53 25.56 -7.86
CA ALA A 14 -1.90 24.38 -7.28
C ALA A 14 -1.41 24.70 -5.86
N PRO A 15 -1.53 23.78 -4.88
CA PRO A 15 -1.03 24.00 -3.53
C PRO A 15 0.50 23.99 -3.49
N GLU A 16 1.11 25.08 -3.00
CA GLU A 16 2.56 25.28 -2.80
C GLU A 16 3.20 24.35 -1.73
N ALA A 17 2.62 23.19 -1.45
CA ALA A 17 3.05 22.29 -0.37
C ALA A 17 4.34 21.48 -0.67
N SER A 18 4.99 21.68 -1.83
CA SER A 18 6.15 20.89 -2.27
C SER A 18 7.53 21.50 -1.93
N ARG A 19 7.62 22.69 -1.33
CA ARG A 19 8.93 23.32 -1.04
C ARG A 19 9.59 22.87 0.28
N ASP A 20 8.81 22.38 1.25
CA ASP A 20 9.34 22.09 2.59
C ASP A 20 10.02 20.71 2.75
N VAL A 21 9.98 19.84 1.73
CA VAL A 21 10.61 18.52 1.82
C VAL A 21 12.11 18.55 1.52
N LEU A 22 12.60 19.58 0.81
CA LEU A 22 14.01 19.74 0.46
C LEU A 22 14.90 20.16 1.63
N THR A 23 14.33 20.57 2.76
CA THR A 23 15.09 21.13 3.89
C THR A 23 15.26 20.17 5.05
N ASN A 24 14.80 18.91 4.97
CA ASN A 24 14.96 17.96 6.07
C ASN A 24 16.42 17.45 6.15
N PRO A 25 17.23 17.90 7.13
CA PRO A 25 18.65 17.57 7.19
C PRO A 25 18.90 16.08 7.50
N ALA A 26 17.96 15.41 8.20
CA ALA A 26 18.08 13.98 8.49
C ALA A 26 17.95 13.14 7.21
N TYR A 27 17.09 13.58 6.27
CA TYR A 27 16.91 12.91 5.00
C TYR A 27 18.13 13.09 4.10
N THR A 28 18.66 14.31 3.98
CA THR A 28 19.86 14.57 3.16
C THR A 28 21.08 13.84 3.71
N GLN A 29 21.21 13.74 5.04
CA GLN A 29 22.31 13.02 5.68
C GLN A 29 22.22 11.50 5.49
N ALA A 30 21.01 10.92 5.56
CA ALA A 30 20.80 9.49 5.25
C ALA A 30 21.14 9.17 3.78
N LEU A 31 20.79 10.07 2.86
CA LEU A 31 21.05 9.92 1.44
C LEU A 31 22.56 10.00 1.11
N LEU A 32 23.27 10.94 1.75
CA LEU A 32 24.73 11.02 1.68
C LEU A 32 25.40 9.76 2.27
N ALA A 33 24.94 9.27 3.42
CA ALA A 33 25.49 8.06 4.03
C ALA A 33 25.33 6.84 3.12
N HIS A 34 24.19 6.70 2.45
CA HIS A 34 23.98 5.63 1.47
C HIS A 34 24.93 5.72 0.29
N LEU A 35 25.10 6.90 -0.30
CA LEU A 35 26.04 7.09 -1.41
C LEU A 35 27.48 6.76 -1.01
N VAL A 36 27.88 7.12 0.21
CA VAL A 36 29.19 6.75 0.75
C VAL A 36 29.34 5.24 0.88
N LEU A 37 28.34 4.54 1.43
CA LEU A 37 28.36 3.08 1.55
C LEU A 37 28.37 2.37 0.19
N GLN A 38 27.59 2.87 -0.78
CA GLN A 38 27.55 2.34 -2.14
C GLN A 38 28.91 2.51 -2.83
N ASN A 39 29.55 3.67 -2.69
CA ASN A 39 30.90 3.91 -3.22
C ASN A 39 31.94 3.02 -2.52
N GLN A 40 31.86 2.84 -1.20
CA GLN A 40 32.76 1.92 -0.49
C GLN A 40 32.60 0.47 -0.95
N SER A 41 31.36 0.02 -1.17
CA SER A 41 31.07 -1.31 -1.71
C SER A 41 31.60 -1.48 -3.14
N LEU A 42 31.43 -0.48 -4.00
CA LEU A 42 31.96 -0.48 -5.36
C LEU A 42 33.49 -0.56 -5.37
N MET A 43 34.16 0.21 -4.49
CA MET A 43 35.62 0.20 -4.35
C MET A 43 36.14 -1.13 -3.81
N ALA A 44 35.39 -1.80 -2.93
CA ALA A 44 35.74 -3.12 -2.41
C ALA A 44 35.61 -4.25 -3.46
N GLN A 45 34.81 -4.02 -4.52
CA GLN A 45 34.60 -4.98 -5.61
C GLN A 45 35.61 -4.82 -6.76
N ILE A 46 36.47 -3.79 -6.75
CA ILE A 46 37.56 -3.66 -7.71
C ILE A 46 38.55 -4.81 -7.45
N PRO A 47 38.72 -5.77 -8.38
CA PRO A 47 39.66 -6.86 -8.19
C PRO A 47 41.06 -6.30 -8.00
N GLN A 48 41.75 -6.68 -6.91
CA GLN A 48 43.19 -6.42 -6.73
C GLN A 48 44.03 -7.29 -7.68
N ASN A 49 43.75 -7.23 -8.98
CA ASN A 49 44.57 -7.82 -10.03
C ASN A 49 45.64 -6.82 -10.49
N VAL A 50 46.37 -6.25 -9.53
CA VAL A 50 47.59 -5.50 -9.80
C VAL A 50 48.71 -6.15 -9.01
N SER A 51 49.38 -7.08 -9.71
CA SER A 51 50.83 -7.23 -9.66
C SER A 51 51.44 -7.81 -8.37
N LYS A 52 51.79 -9.10 -8.44
CA LYS A 52 53.04 -9.61 -7.85
C LYS A 52 54.22 -8.81 -8.44
N VAL A 53 54.57 -7.69 -7.82
CA VAL A 53 55.92 -7.13 -7.90
C VAL A 53 56.49 -7.22 -6.49
N LYS A 54 57.46 -8.12 -6.33
CA LYS A 54 58.31 -8.21 -5.14
C LYS A 54 59.17 -6.95 -5.11
N SER A 55 58.76 -5.97 -4.32
CA SER A 55 59.66 -4.94 -3.83
C SER A 55 59.27 -4.65 -2.39
N GLU A 56 60.16 -5.04 -1.48
CA GLU A 56 60.11 -4.70 -0.07
C GLU A 56 60.19 -3.18 0.07
N GLU A 57 59.08 -2.55 0.40
CA GLU A 57 59.06 -1.15 0.81
C GLU A 57 58.25 -1.03 2.11
N LYS A 58 58.91 -0.52 3.15
CA LYS A 58 58.36 -0.33 4.49
C LYS A 58 57.17 0.63 4.43
N LEU A 59 55.96 0.10 4.52
CA LEU A 59 54.73 0.87 4.65
C LEU A 59 54.60 1.43 6.08
N ILE A 60 54.82 2.74 6.20
CA ILE A 60 54.43 3.55 7.35
C ILE A 60 52.90 3.65 7.34
N PHE A 61 52.24 3.03 8.33
CA PHE A 61 50.80 3.15 8.54
C PHE A 61 50.48 4.53 9.13
N ASN A 62 50.06 5.46 8.26
CA ASN A 62 49.48 6.72 8.70
C ASN A 62 48.01 6.50 9.11
N ASN A 63 47.78 6.42 10.41
CA ASN A 63 46.46 6.51 11.04
C ASN A 63 45.86 7.89 10.76
N THR A 64 45.17 8.03 9.63
CA THR A 64 44.37 9.21 9.32
C THR A 64 42.95 8.92 9.77
N ALA A 65 42.48 9.64 10.79
CA ALA A 65 41.11 9.56 11.27
C ALA A 65 40.12 9.79 10.10
N PRO A 66 39.00 9.06 10.04
CA PRO A 66 38.01 9.23 8.98
C PRO A 66 37.48 10.66 9.00
N GLN A 67 37.89 11.45 8.01
CA GLN A 67 37.35 12.78 7.77
C GLN A 67 35.87 12.62 7.43
N VAL A 68 35.00 13.23 8.25
CA VAL A 68 33.58 13.36 7.94
C VAL A 68 33.49 14.11 6.61
N PRO A 69 32.86 13.56 5.55
CA PRO A 69 32.80 14.22 4.26
C PRO A 69 32.20 15.61 4.44
N THR A 70 33.00 16.62 4.14
CA THR A 70 32.60 18.02 4.15
C THR A 70 31.36 18.13 3.27
N VAL A 71 30.29 18.73 3.80
CA VAL A 71 29.03 18.93 3.10
C VAL A 71 29.31 19.82 1.89
N VAL A 72 29.60 19.20 0.75
CA VAL A 72 29.76 19.87 -0.52
C VAL A 72 28.40 20.49 -0.86
N ASN A 73 28.40 21.75 -1.28
CA ASN A 73 27.22 22.46 -1.78
C ASN A 73 26.73 21.74 -3.05
N ASN A 74 26.00 20.64 -2.88
CA ASN A 74 25.39 19.90 -3.97
C ASN A 74 24.34 20.81 -4.61
N SER A 75 24.39 20.95 -5.93
CA SER A 75 23.35 21.65 -6.68
C SER A 75 22.00 21.00 -6.42
N ALA A 76 20.90 21.75 -6.57
CA ALA A 76 19.56 21.17 -6.52
C ALA A 76 19.42 20.00 -7.50
N ALA A 77 20.09 20.07 -8.66
CA ALA A 77 20.15 18.98 -9.63
C ALA A 77 20.84 17.73 -9.07
N ASP A 78 21.96 17.90 -8.35
CA ASP A 78 22.71 16.78 -7.75
C ASP A 78 21.90 16.12 -6.65
N ILE A 79 21.16 16.90 -5.84
CA ILE A 79 20.28 16.37 -4.80
C ILE A 79 19.18 15.51 -5.41
N LEU A 80 18.55 15.98 -6.50
CA LEU A 80 17.51 15.23 -7.21
C LEU A 80 18.08 13.98 -7.89
N ASN A 81 19.25 14.08 -8.51
CA ASN A 81 19.90 12.93 -9.14
C ASN A 81 20.27 11.86 -8.11
N ASN A 82 20.90 12.27 -7.01
CA ASN A 82 21.22 11.40 -5.89
C ASN A 82 19.98 10.70 -5.33
N ARG A 83 18.86 11.43 -5.22
CA ARG A 83 17.57 10.87 -4.78
C ARG A 83 17.04 9.83 -5.76
N ARG A 84 17.08 10.11 -7.07
CA ARG A 84 16.67 9.16 -8.10
C ARG A 84 17.55 7.91 -8.07
N THR A 85 18.87 8.05 -7.96
CA THR A 85 19.81 6.93 -7.85
C THR A 85 19.55 6.08 -6.60
N PHE A 86 19.30 6.73 -5.47
CA PHE A 86 18.94 6.05 -4.22
C PHE A 86 17.64 5.25 -4.35
N PHE A 87 16.61 5.83 -4.96
CA PHE A 87 15.36 5.07 -5.17
C PHE A 87 15.53 3.98 -6.21
N ALA A 88 16.38 4.19 -7.22
CA ALA A 88 16.68 3.17 -8.22
C ALA A 88 17.36 1.93 -7.62
N SER A 89 18.22 2.11 -6.61
CA SER A 89 18.81 0.97 -5.91
C SER A 89 17.81 0.22 -5.02
N LEU A 90 16.77 0.90 -4.52
CA LEU A 90 15.76 0.30 -3.64
C LEU A 90 14.57 -0.31 -4.39
N LEU A 91 14.22 0.26 -5.53
CA LEU A 91 13.04 -0.06 -6.34
C LEU A 91 13.49 -0.32 -7.79
N PRO A 92 14.16 -1.46 -8.03
CA PRO A 92 14.85 -1.70 -9.30
C PRO A 92 13.87 -1.80 -10.47
N HIS A 93 12.65 -2.29 -10.28
CA HIS A 93 11.67 -2.38 -11.36
C HIS A 93 11.23 -0.99 -11.79
N THR A 94 10.97 -0.09 -10.83
CA THR A 94 10.62 1.30 -11.09
C THR A 94 11.72 2.06 -11.83
N ALA A 95 12.99 1.81 -11.48
CA ALA A 95 14.10 2.43 -12.16
C ALA A 95 14.38 1.87 -13.56
N ALA A 96 14.10 0.58 -13.78
CA ALA A 96 14.21 -0.02 -15.11
C ALA A 96 13.04 0.36 -16.02
N ALA A 97 11.90 0.74 -15.45
CA ALA A 97 10.73 1.23 -16.17
C ALA A 97 10.97 2.67 -16.65
N ASP A 98 11.83 2.85 -17.64
CA ASP A 98 12.15 4.10 -18.36
C ASP A 98 10.91 4.65 -19.12
N ASN A 99 9.85 4.98 -18.40
CA ASN A 99 8.52 5.30 -18.93
C ASN A 99 7.82 4.14 -19.65
N GLN A 100 8.22 2.90 -19.41
CA GLN A 100 7.50 1.72 -19.92
C GLN A 100 6.09 1.58 -19.33
N TYR A 101 5.78 2.38 -18.31
CA TYR A 101 4.46 2.48 -17.76
C TYR A 101 3.51 3.16 -18.75
N LYS A 102 2.60 2.37 -19.33
CA LYS A 102 1.48 2.86 -20.13
C LYS A 102 0.22 2.88 -19.26
N GLU A 103 -0.43 4.04 -19.15
CA GLU A 103 -1.79 4.11 -18.65
C GLU A 103 -2.70 3.30 -19.56
N LEU A 104 -3.43 2.33 -18.98
CA LEU A 104 -4.43 1.56 -19.69
C LEU A 104 -5.62 2.48 -20.00
N ASP A 105 -6.09 2.45 -21.26
CA ASP A 105 -7.27 3.21 -21.66
C ASP A 105 -8.52 2.53 -21.09
N CYS A 106 -9.38 3.30 -20.41
CA CYS A 106 -10.62 2.78 -19.85
C CYS A 106 -11.54 2.18 -20.92
N ASN A 107 -11.44 2.63 -22.17
CA ASN A 107 -12.28 2.15 -23.27
C ASN A 107 -11.88 0.74 -23.77
N GLU A 108 -10.71 0.24 -23.39
CA GLU A 108 -10.26 -1.11 -23.77
C GLU A 108 -10.79 -2.19 -22.82
N TYR A 109 -11.39 -1.80 -21.68
CA TYR A 109 -11.76 -2.70 -20.59
C TYR A 109 -13.23 -2.51 -20.15
N ASP A 110 -14.19 -2.75 -21.05
CA ASP A 110 -15.62 -2.56 -20.81
C ASP A 110 -16.18 -3.37 -19.63
N GLN A 111 -15.54 -4.50 -19.30
CA GLN A 111 -15.99 -5.40 -18.24
C GLN A 111 -15.45 -4.99 -16.86
N VAL A 112 -14.39 -4.18 -16.80
CA VAL A 112 -13.75 -3.81 -15.53
C VAL A 112 -14.13 -2.41 -15.11
N LYS A 113 -14.45 -2.26 -13.83
CA LYS A 113 -14.63 -0.93 -13.26
C LYS A 113 -13.29 -0.23 -13.15
N PHE A 114 -13.14 0.87 -13.88
CA PHE A 114 -12.00 1.76 -13.68
C PHE A 114 -12.17 2.51 -12.36
N TRP A 115 -11.48 2.03 -11.33
CA TRP A 115 -11.67 2.57 -9.99
C TRP A 115 -10.94 3.89 -9.80
N ASP A 116 -11.68 4.86 -9.30
CA ASP A 116 -11.15 6.08 -8.69
C ASP A 116 -11.76 6.29 -7.30
N GLN A 117 -11.33 7.36 -6.63
CA GLN A 117 -11.77 7.67 -5.28
C GLN A 117 -13.29 7.88 -5.19
N ASP A 118 -13.88 8.58 -6.15
CA ASP A 118 -15.29 8.96 -6.11
C ASP A 118 -16.20 7.76 -6.42
N THR A 119 -15.82 6.97 -7.42
CA THR A 119 -16.47 5.73 -7.82
C THR A 119 -16.43 4.72 -6.69
N PHE A 120 -15.28 4.53 -6.04
CA PHE A 120 -15.17 3.65 -4.89
C PHE A 120 -15.96 4.15 -3.69
N ASN A 121 -15.92 5.46 -3.38
CA ASN A 121 -16.69 6.02 -2.26
C ASN A 121 -18.20 5.89 -2.47
N LYS A 122 -18.68 6.13 -3.70
CA LYS A 122 -20.08 5.91 -4.09
C LYS A 122 -20.45 4.45 -3.87
N TRP A 123 -19.69 3.53 -4.47
CA TRP A 123 -19.91 2.10 -4.31
C TRP A 123 -19.88 1.67 -2.83
N PHE A 124 -18.89 2.12 -2.06
CA PHE A 124 -18.74 1.74 -0.65
C PHE A 124 -19.88 2.27 0.22
N ARG A 125 -20.43 3.46 -0.09
CA ARG A 125 -21.61 3.99 0.60
C ARG A 125 -22.85 3.16 0.29
N ASP A 126 -23.04 2.81 -0.98
CA ASP A 126 -24.26 2.17 -1.48
C ASP A 126 -24.31 0.68 -1.10
N PHE A 127 -23.16 -0.01 -1.11
CA PHE A 127 -23.07 -1.48 -0.89
C PHE A 127 -22.27 -1.88 0.35
N GLY A 128 -21.40 -1.02 0.87
CA GLY A 128 -20.47 -1.38 1.95
C GLY A 128 -21.16 -1.60 3.30
N LYS A 129 -22.31 -0.98 3.54
CA LYS A 129 -23.07 -1.13 4.80
C LYS A 129 -24.06 -2.30 4.78
N THR A 130 -24.75 -2.49 3.66
CA THR A 130 -25.85 -3.45 3.51
C THR A 130 -25.39 -4.88 3.27
N GLY A 131 -24.08 -5.10 3.12
CA GLY A 131 -23.57 -6.41 2.76
C GLY A 131 -23.95 -6.73 1.33
N GLY A 132 -23.48 -5.89 0.39
CA GLY A 132 -23.68 -6.08 -1.04
C GLY A 132 -23.31 -7.48 -1.55
N PRO A 133 -23.51 -7.74 -2.85
CA PRO A 133 -23.51 -9.08 -3.49
C PRO A 133 -22.16 -9.83 -3.48
N THR A 134 -21.28 -9.50 -2.54
CA THR A 134 -19.94 -10.03 -2.47
C THR A 134 -19.85 -11.41 -1.82
N PRO A 135 -18.90 -12.25 -2.29
CA PRO A 135 -18.61 -13.55 -1.72
C PRO A 135 -18.41 -13.43 -0.21
N ARG A 136 -19.17 -14.22 0.56
CA ARG A 136 -19.08 -14.21 2.03
C ARG A 136 -17.63 -14.52 2.45
N GLY A 137 -16.98 -13.55 3.10
CA GLY A 137 -16.01 -13.81 4.16
C GLY A 137 -14.51 -13.78 3.82
N GLN A 138 -14.09 -13.66 2.57
CA GLN A 138 -12.64 -13.78 2.28
C GLN A 138 -11.88 -12.45 2.27
N LEU A 139 -12.50 -11.35 1.82
CA LEU A 139 -11.81 -10.06 1.64
C LEU A 139 -12.46 -8.93 2.45
N SER A 140 -11.63 -8.04 2.99
CA SER A 140 -12.09 -6.78 3.58
C SER A 140 -12.73 -5.89 2.52
N LYS A 141 -13.94 -5.37 2.78
CA LYS A 141 -14.67 -4.43 1.90
C LYS A 141 -13.85 -3.22 1.44
N LYS A 142 -12.81 -2.87 2.18
CA LYS A 142 -11.89 -1.77 1.85
C LYS A 142 -10.92 -2.12 0.71
N LEU A 143 -10.89 -3.36 0.27
CA LEU A 143 -10.01 -3.86 -0.79
C LEU A 143 -10.81 -4.36 -2.00
N TYR A 144 -12.13 -4.10 -2.08
CA TYR A 144 -12.96 -4.59 -3.19
C TYR A 144 -12.71 -3.85 -4.50
N PHE A 145 -11.91 -2.79 -4.49
CA PHE A 145 -11.39 -2.21 -5.73
C PHE A 145 -10.29 -3.06 -6.37
N LEU A 146 -9.79 -4.10 -5.68
CA LEU A 146 -8.82 -5.04 -6.24
C LEU A 146 -9.59 -6.13 -6.99
N GLU A 147 -9.90 -5.79 -8.24
CA GLU A 147 -10.47 -6.69 -9.24
C GLU A 147 -9.40 -6.97 -10.30
N ASP A 148 -9.48 -8.13 -10.94
CA ASP A 148 -8.67 -8.51 -12.11
C ASP A 148 -9.21 -7.92 -13.42
N GLU A 149 -8.72 -8.43 -14.56
CA GLU A 149 -9.07 -7.97 -15.91
C GLU A 149 -10.48 -8.42 -16.35
N GLU A 150 -11.05 -9.39 -15.65
CA GLU A 150 -12.39 -9.92 -15.85
C GLU A 150 -13.42 -9.28 -14.89
N GLY A 151 -12.94 -8.46 -13.95
CA GLY A 151 -13.78 -7.83 -12.93
C GLY A 151 -14.05 -8.72 -11.71
N GLU A 152 -13.37 -9.86 -11.61
CA GLU A 152 -13.45 -10.76 -10.47
C GLU A 152 -12.56 -10.28 -9.32
N LEU A 153 -13.01 -10.56 -8.09
CA LEU A 153 -12.27 -10.13 -6.90
C LEU A 153 -11.00 -10.96 -6.75
N ILE A 154 -9.90 -10.25 -6.46
CA ILE A 154 -8.62 -10.89 -6.19
C ILE A 154 -8.70 -11.89 -5.02
N GLY A 155 -8.03 -13.03 -5.18
CA GLY A 155 -7.92 -14.05 -4.14
C GLY A 155 -7.05 -13.63 -2.94
N GLN A 156 -7.25 -14.33 -1.82
CA GLN A 156 -6.53 -14.04 -0.58
C GLN A 156 -5.02 -14.31 -0.69
N ASN A 157 -4.61 -15.25 -1.55
CA ASN A 157 -3.21 -15.61 -1.76
C ASN A 157 -2.44 -14.46 -2.41
N GLU A 158 -3.05 -13.85 -3.42
CA GLU A 158 -2.49 -12.75 -4.20
C GLU A 158 -2.44 -11.49 -3.33
N ILE A 159 -3.49 -11.20 -2.55
CA ILE A 159 -3.44 -10.11 -1.58
C ILE A 159 -2.32 -10.31 -0.56
N SER A 160 -2.11 -11.55 -0.12
CA SER A 160 -1.02 -11.88 0.80
C SER A 160 0.34 -11.69 0.14
N ALA A 161 0.49 -12.02 -1.13
CA ALA A 161 1.68 -11.70 -1.93
C ALA A 161 1.90 -10.19 -2.04
N MET A 162 0.87 -9.41 -2.37
CA MET A 162 0.95 -7.94 -2.45
C MET A 162 1.35 -7.32 -1.11
N ARG A 163 0.77 -7.79 0.01
CA ARG A 163 1.13 -7.33 1.36
C ARG A 163 2.58 -7.66 1.70
N ARG A 164 3.07 -8.85 1.35
CA ARG A 164 4.47 -9.26 1.55
C ARG A 164 5.43 -8.39 0.73
N ALA A 165 5.12 -8.15 -0.54
CA ALA A 165 5.91 -7.26 -1.40
C ALA A 165 5.98 -5.84 -0.83
N LEU A 166 4.83 -5.26 -0.46
CA LEU A 166 4.80 -3.94 0.17
C LEU A 166 5.60 -3.91 1.48
N LYS A 167 5.43 -4.93 2.34
CA LYS A 167 6.19 -5.02 3.59
C LYS A 167 7.69 -5.10 3.34
N ARG A 168 8.14 -5.84 2.32
CA ARG A 168 9.55 -5.90 1.90
C ARG A 168 10.06 -4.54 1.46
N ILE A 169 9.34 -3.84 0.59
CA ILE A 169 9.68 -2.47 0.17
C ILE A 169 9.84 -1.56 1.40
N PHE A 170 8.88 -1.60 2.32
CA PHE A 170 8.95 -0.82 3.55
C PHE A 170 10.14 -1.18 4.43
N SER A 171 10.47 -2.46 4.57
CA SER A 171 11.63 -2.90 5.34
C SER A 171 12.93 -2.38 4.73
N MET A 172 13.09 -2.52 3.40
CA MET A 172 14.28 -2.03 2.70
C MET A 172 14.42 -0.52 2.88
N VAL A 173 13.35 0.26 2.66
CA VAL A 173 13.44 1.71 2.82
C VAL A 173 13.65 2.10 4.28
N LYS A 174 13.07 1.38 5.25
CA LYS A 174 13.30 1.63 6.68
C LYS A 174 14.75 1.38 7.09
N GLU A 175 15.40 0.37 6.51
CA GLU A 175 16.81 0.08 6.77
C GLU A 175 17.70 1.26 6.35
N HIS A 176 17.34 1.93 5.26
CA HIS A 176 18.08 3.06 4.71
C HIS A 176 17.67 4.42 5.28
N ILE A 177 16.39 4.57 5.64
CA ILE A 177 15.79 5.79 6.19
C ILE A 177 14.94 5.40 7.41
N PRO A 178 15.55 5.18 8.59
CA PRO A 178 14.85 4.66 9.77
C PRO A 178 13.67 5.51 10.24
N ASP A 179 13.78 6.83 10.10
CA ASP A 179 12.72 7.77 10.49
C ASP A 179 11.50 7.73 9.56
N MET A 180 11.64 7.15 8.36
CA MET A 180 10.55 7.05 7.40
C MET A 180 9.41 6.21 7.93
N ALA A 181 9.70 5.13 8.65
CA ALA A 181 8.67 4.21 9.15
C ALA A 181 7.68 4.91 10.12
N LYS A 182 8.13 5.98 10.80
CA LYS A 182 7.29 6.78 11.70
C LYS A 182 6.46 7.82 10.96
N LYS A 183 6.93 8.25 9.78
CA LYS A 183 6.44 9.42 9.06
C LYS A 183 6.00 9.10 7.63
N TRP A 184 5.59 7.87 7.34
CA TRP A 184 5.20 7.47 5.99
C TRP A 184 4.24 8.46 5.31
N LEU A 185 3.18 8.87 6.02
CA LEU A 185 2.18 9.80 5.49
C LEU A 185 2.71 11.23 5.27
N GLN A 186 3.89 11.56 5.81
CA GLN A 186 4.55 12.85 5.67
C GLN A 186 5.69 12.83 4.63
N MET A 187 5.92 11.70 3.97
CA MET A 187 6.93 11.60 2.92
C MET A 187 6.52 12.39 1.67
N SER A 188 7.50 12.70 0.82
CA SER A 188 7.23 13.36 -0.46
C SER A 188 6.28 12.53 -1.32
N THR A 189 5.48 13.24 -2.10
CA THR A 189 4.61 12.65 -3.13
C THR A 189 5.39 11.78 -4.11
N GLU A 190 6.57 12.24 -4.55
CA GLU A 190 7.44 11.47 -5.44
C GLU A 190 7.82 10.11 -4.84
N PHE A 191 8.09 10.04 -3.54
CA PHE A 191 8.43 8.77 -2.92
C PHE A 191 7.24 7.80 -2.91
N HIS A 192 6.04 8.31 -2.59
CA HIS A 192 4.82 7.52 -2.69
C HIS A 192 4.59 7.03 -4.11
N GLU A 193 4.75 7.91 -5.12
CA GLU A 193 4.63 7.58 -6.53
C GLU A 193 5.57 6.45 -6.95
N MET A 194 6.86 6.51 -6.56
CA MET A 194 7.82 5.45 -6.88
C MET A 194 7.40 4.11 -6.27
N VAL A 195 6.92 4.09 -5.03
CA VAL A 195 6.42 2.85 -4.41
C VAL A 195 5.14 2.35 -5.07
N TYR A 196 4.27 3.25 -5.53
CA TYR A 196 3.06 2.86 -6.24
C TYR A 196 3.36 2.30 -7.62
N ILE A 197 4.33 2.87 -8.33
CA ILE A 197 4.82 2.35 -9.61
C ILE A 197 5.44 0.97 -9.39
N GLU A 198 6.30 0.80 -8.39
CA GLU A 198 6.90 -0.51 -8.06
C GLU A 198 5.82 -1.58 -7.83
N LEU A 199 4.80 -1.25 -7.03
CA LEU A 199 3.68 -2.17 -6.79
C LEU A 199 2.94 -2.53 -8.08
N ARG A 200 2.74 -1.57 -8.99
CA ARG A 200 2.06 -1.83 -10.26
C ARG A 200 2.89 -2.69 -11.19
N LEU A 201 4.20 -2.51 -11.22
CA LEU A 201 5.09 -3.35 -12.01
C LEU A 201 5.10 -4.79 -11.48
N LEU A 202 4.97 -4.97 -10.17
CA LEU A 202 4.89 -6.30 -9.54
C LEU A 202 3.52 -6.97 -9.67
N PHE A 203 2.44 -6.18 -9.74
CA PHE A 203 1.05 -6.66 -9.78
C PHE A 203 0.21 -5.92 -10.83
N PRO A 204 0.61 -5.94 -12.11
CA PRO A 204 0.00 -5.12 -13.15
C PRO A 204 -1.49 -5.44 -13.34
N GLN A 205 -1.86 -6.71 -13.29
CA GLN A 205 -3.22 -7.19 -13.52
C GLN A 205 -4.24 -6.62 -12.51
N TYR A 206 -3.81 -6.32 -11.28
CA TYR A 206 -4.72 -5.85 -10.22
C TYR A 206 -4.66 -4.34 -10.00
N LEU A 207 -3.51 -3.73 -10.23
CA LEU A 207 -3.25 -2.34 -9.88
C LEU A 207 -3.21 -1.38 -11.07
N SER A 208 -3.23 -1.88 -12.32
CA SER A 208 -3.10 -1.01 -13.50
C SER A 208 -4.40 -0.38 -13.97
N LEU A 209 -5.54 -0.99 -13.69
CA LEU A 209 -6.87 -0.54 -14.11
C LEU A 209 -7.42 0.55 -13.17
N CYS A 210 -6.70 1.66 -13.04
CA CYS A 210 -7.12 2.82 -12.23
C CYS A 210 -6.43 4.12 -12.64
N LYS A 211 -7.04 5.24 -12.25
CA LYS A 211 -6.51 6.57 -12.53
C LYS A 211 -5.43 6.93 -11.52
N ASN A 212 -4.31 7.52 -11.97
CA ASN A 212 -3.30 8.14 -11.12
C ASN A 212 -2.80 7.24 -9.97
N ASN A 213 -2.55 5.95 -10.24
CA ASN A 213 -2.10 4.99 -9.22
C ASN A 213 -3.06 4.79 -8.04
N TRP A 214 -4.35 5.11 -8.18
CA TRP A 214 -5.29 5.15 -7.06
C TRP A 214 -5.41 3.82 -6.32
N LYS A 215 -5.51 2.68 -7.03
CA LYS A 215 -5.57 1.34 -6.39
C LYS A 215 -4.33 1.05 -5.55
N ALA A 216 -3.14 1.32 -6.09
CA ALA A 216 -1.87 1.10 -5.38
C ALA A 216 -1.76 2.00 -4.14
N CYS A 217 -2.18 3.26 -4.28
CA CYS A 217 -2.23 4.24 -3.20
C CYS A 217 -3.16 3.81 -2.06
N GLU A 218 -4.41 3.45 -2.37
CA GLU A 218 -5.38 2.99 -1.36
C GLU A 218 -5.00 1.64 -0.75
N PHE A 219 -4.42 0.73 -1.54
CA PHE A 219 -3.91 -0.54 -1.03
C PHE A 219 -2.81 -0.30 0.01
N ALA A 220 -1.84 0.55 -0.33
CA ALA A 220 -0.73 0.89 0.57
C ALA A 220 -1.23 1.55 1.86
N LYS A 221 -2.10 2.57 1.75
CA LYS A 221 -2.71 3.24 2.93
C LYS A 221 -3.42 2.25 3.85
N ASN A 222 -4.19 1.31 3.30
CA ASN A 222 -4.88 0.29 4.08
C ASN A 222 -3.89 -0.63 4.82
N CYS A 223 -2.85 -1.10 4.14
CA CYS A 223 -1.82 -1.95 4.76
C CYS A 223 -1.11 -1.23 5.90
N ILE A 224 -0.65 0.01 5.68
CA ILE A 224 0.10 0.80 6.65
C ILE A 224 -0.73 1.10 7.88
N ARG A 225 -2.01 1.47 7.69
CA ARG A 225 -2.93 1.69 8.81
C ARG A 225 -3.15 0.43 9.65
N ASN A 226 -3.16 -0.75 9.02
CA ASN A 226 -3.29 -2.00 9.75
C ASN A 226 -2.00 -2.31 10.54
N TRP A 227 -0.82 -2.04 9.98
CA TRP A 227 0.46 -2.22 10.67
C TRP A 227 0.64 -1.29 11.87
N SER A 228 0.13 -0.05 11.80
CA SER A 228 0.21 0.89 12.92
C SER A 228 -0.75 0.53 14.07
N ARG A 229 -1.93 -0.03 13.76
CA ARG A 229 -2.94 -0.44 14.76
C ARG A 229 -2.52 -1.66 15.58
N ASN A 230 -1.77 -2.59 15.01
CA ASN A 230 -1.42 -3.85 15.69
C ASN A 230 -0.43 -3.67 16.86
N ARG A 231 0.12 -2.47 17.08
CA ARG A 231 1.08 -2.21 18.17
C ARG A 231 0.44 -1.89 19.52
N SER A 232 -0.82 -1.48 19.57
CA SER A 232 -1.44 -1.00 20.82
C SER A 232 -2.11 -2.08 21.67
N LYS A 233 -2.27 -3.32 21.16
CA LYS A 233 -2.95 -4.40 21.89
C LYS A 233 -2.03 -5.44 22.53
N LYS A 234 -0.71 -5.42 22.25
CA LYS A 234 0.25 -6.41 22.79
C LYS A 234 0.69 -6.13 24.25
N GLY A 235 -0.16 -5.48 25.04
CA GLY A 235 0.12 -5.12 26.44
C GLY A 235 -0.83 -5.73 27.46
N LYS A 236 -1.79 -6.57 27.07
CA LYS A 236 -2.83 -7.01 28.02
C LYS A 236 -3.47 -8.37 27.68
N THR A 237 -2.64 -9.39 27.46
CA THR A 237 -2.93 -10.80 27.76
C THR A 237 -1.68 -11.58 27.39
N GLY A 238 -0.97 -12.09 28.40
CA GLY A 238 -0.07 -13.21 28.20
C GLY A 238 -0.93 -14.39 27.74
N SER A 239 -0.80 -14.72 26.47
CA SER A 239 -1.10 -16.04 25.91
C SER A 239 -0.19 -16.13 24.72
N ASP A 240 0.93 -16.83 24.92
CA ASP A 240 1.72 -17.37 23.85
C ASP A 240 0.78 -18.25 23.03
N ASP A 241 0.41 -17.81 21.84
CA ASP A 241 -0.15 -18.69 20.83
C ASP A 241 0.24 -18.19 19.45
N GLU A 242 1.01 -19.05 18.82
CA GLU A 242 1.50 -19.00 17.45
C GLU A 242 0.32 -18.99 16.47
N CYS A 243 0.47 -18.27 15.36
CA CYS A 243 -0.13 -18.62 14.06
C CYS A 243 0.41 -17.64 13.00
N GLU A 244 1.71 -17.76 12.75
CA GLU A 244 2.22 -17.55 11.41
C GLU A 244 1.87 -18.83 10.64
N SER A 245 0.78 -18.79 9.87
CA SER A 245 0.40 -19.90 9.01
C SER A 245 1.39 -19.98 7.85
N ASP A 246 2.47 -20.70 8.11
CA ASP A 246 3.40 -21.20 7.11
C ASP A 246 2.65 -22.23 6.26
N ILE A 247 2.28 -21.81 5.04
CA ILE A 247 1.77 -22.72 4.02
C ILE A 247 3.00 -23.42 3.44
N GLY A 248 3.43 -24.47 4.15
CA GLY A 248 4.36 -25.47 3.62
C GLY A 248 3.64 -26.43 2.66
N PRO A 249 4.33 -26.95 1.63
CA PRO A 249 3.73 -27.80 0.61
C PRO A 249 3.40 -29.18 1.20
N GLY A 250 2.14 -29.58 1.07
CA GLY A 250 1.67 -30.89 1.52
C GLY A 250 2.26 -32.01 0.66
N ASN A 251 3.19 -32.78 1.24
CA ASN A 251 3.44 -34.14 0.80
C ASN A 251 2.37 -35.03 1.42
N HIS A 252 1.46 -35.47 0.57
CA HIS A 252 0.42 -36.45 0.88
C HIS A 252 1.07 -37.84 0.75
N GLU A 253 1.46 -38.44 1.87
CA GLU A 253 1.77 -39.87 1.91
C GLU A 253 0.70 -40.60 2.71
N ASP A 254 0.10 -41.56 2.03
CA ASP A 254 -0.96 -42.45 2.48
C ASP A 254 -0.51 -43.26 3.70
N HIS A 255 -1.27 -43.18 4.80
CA HIS A 255 -1.18 -44.16 5.86
C HIS A 255 -2.55 -44.76 6.17
N HIS A 256 -2.68 -46.00 5.70
CA HIS A 256 -3.67 -46.99 6.01
C HIS A 256 -3.80 -47.31 7.52
N ASP A 257 -5.03 -47.62 7.90
CA ASP A 257 -5.44 -48.61 8.91
C ASP A 257 -4.94 -48.49 10.35
N ARG A 258 -5.83 -48.04 11.27
CA ARG A 258 -6.06 -48.82 12.50
C ARG A 258 -7.43 -48.57 13.13
N ALA A 259 -8.18 -49.67 13.20
CA ALA A 259 -9.47 -49.81 13.84
C ALA A 259 -9.43 -49.73 15.38
N SER A 260 -10.60 -49.37 15.92
CA SER A 260 -11.19 -49.84 17.18
C SER A 260 -10.50 -49.45 18.50
N ARG A 261 -11.18 -48.58 19.26
CA ARG A 261 -11.56 -48.88 20.65
C ARG A 261 -12.73 -48.03 21.13
N SER A 262 -13.69 -48.74 21.70
CA SER A 262 -15.00 -48.27 22.14
C SER A 262 -15.00 -47.87 23.62
N ILE A 263 -15.92 -46.96 23.96
CA ILE A 263 -16.71 -46.81 25.21
C ILE A 263 -16.03 -46.23 26.47
N ALA A 264 -16.53 -45.06 26.89
CA ALA A 264 -17.15 -44.81 28.21
C ALA A 264 -17.75 -43.37 28.22
N ILE A 265 -19.05 -43.20 27.97
CA ILE A 265 -20.09 -42.87 28.97
C ILE A 265 -19.57 -42.03 30.16
N ALA A 266 -19.83 -40.72 30.11
CA ALA A 266 -20.03 -39.90 31.29
C ALA A 266 -21.15 -38.88 31.01
N VAL A 267 -22.22 -39.03 31.79
CA VAL A 267 -23.41 -38.21 31.88
C VAL A 267 -23.08 -36.92 32.63
N SER A 268 -23.46 -35.73 32.12
CA SER A 268 -23.88 -34.64 33.00
C SER A 268 -24.67 -33.54 32.27
N SER A 269 -25.99 -33.59 32.51
CA SER A 269 -26.82 -32.49 33.03
C SER A 269 -26.96 -31.18 32.23
N SER A 270 -28.08 -31.13 31.51
CA SER A 270 -28.98 -30.00 31.30
C SER A 270 -28.85 -28.81 32.27
N LYS A 271 -28.78 -27.59 31.71
CA LYS A 271 -29.62 -26.47 32.19
C LYS A 271 -29.94 -25.50 31.06
N ARG A 272 -31.16 -25.65 30.52
CA ARG A 272 -31.87 -24.62 29.74
C ARG A 272 -32.10 -23.41 30.66
N ARG A 273 -31.95 -22.20 30.12
CA ARG A 273 -32.70 -21.03 30.59
C ARG A 273 -33.22 -20.27 29.38
N LEU A 274 -34.50 -20.52 29.10
CA LEU A 274 -35.43 -19.64 28.41
C LEU A 274 -36.02 -18.69 29.47
N GLU A 275 -36.16 -17.42 29.13
CA GLU A 275 -37.06 -16.40 29.69
C GLU A 275 -36.84 -15.16 28.79
N GLU A 276 -37.65 -14.97 27.75
CA GLU A 276 -38.98 -14.33 27.72
C GLU A 276 -38.95 -12.79 27.83
N GLU A 277 -39.47 -12.21 26.75
CA GLU A 277 -40.22 -10.97 26.55
C GLU A 277 -40.14 -9.84 27.60
N ASN A 278 -39.79 -8.65 27.10
CA ASN A 278 -40.45 -7.44 27.59
C ASN A 278 -40.71 -6.48 26.41
N LEU A 279 -41.93 -6.58 25.89
CA LEU A 279 -42.58 -5.58 25.07
C LEU A 279 -42.88 -4.35 25.94
N ASN A 280 -42.36 -3.18 25.57
CA ASN A 280 -43.06 -1.94 25.89
C ASN A 280 -43.05 -1.00 24.68
N SER A 281 -44.26 -0.67 24.30
CA SER A 281 -44.72 0.09 23.15
C SER A 281 -44.94 1.57 23.53
N ALA A 282 -45.26 2.37 22.50
CA ALA A 282 -45.72 3.76 22.51
C ALA A 282 -44.65 4.84 22.66
N SER A 283 -44.71 5.99 21.97
CA SER A 283 -45.45 6.46 20.79
C SER A 283 -44.85 7.84 20.48
N ALA A 284 -44.83 8.28 19.22
CA ALA A 284 -45.19 9.66 18.85
C ALA A 284 -45.00 9.88 17.36
N ALA A 285 -46.12 10.05 16.68
CA ALA A 285 -46.25 10.51 15.33
C ALA A 285 -45.94 12.03 15.20
N LYS A 286 -45.28 12.43 14.11
CA LYS A 286 -45.41 13.74 13.45
C LYS A 286 -45.25 13.52 11.93
N LYS A 287 -46.34 13.38 11.17
CA LYS A 287 -47.12 14.41 10.44
C LYS A 287 -46.33 15.30 9.46
N ALA A 288 -46.69 15.14 8.19
CA ALA A 288 -46.76 16.11 7.07
C ALA A 288 -45.41 16.67 6.55
N LYS A 289 -45.21 16.89 5.25
CA LYS A 289 -46.13 17.51 4.28
C LYS A 289 -45.73 17.16 2.85
N VAL A 290 -46.69 16.62 2.10
CA VAL A 290 -46.68 16.53 0.63
C VAL A 290 -46.83 17.95 0.08
N ALA A 291 -45.93 18.34 -0.82
CA ALA A 291 -46.10 19.51 -1.67
C ALA A 291 -46.13 19.04 -3.12
N THR A 292 -47.35 18.83 -3.61
CA THR A 292 -47.68 18.76 -5.03
C THR A 292 -47.58 20.20 -5.57
N ALA A 293 -46.75 20.44 -6.58
CA ALA A 293 -46.73 21.70 -7.32
C ALA A 293 -46.85 21.42 -8.82
N ASN A 294 -47.80 22.14 -9.40
CA ASN A 294 -48.40 22.00 -10.71
C ASN A 294 -47.43 22.08 -11.91
N LEU A 295 -47.77 21.31 -12.93
CA LEU A 295 -47.46 21.55 -14.35
C LEU A 295 -48.07 22.89 -14.82
N PRO A 296 -47.41 23.62 -15.72
CA PRO A 296 -48.09 24.34 -16.78
C PRO A 296 -47.93 23.59 -18.10
N VAL A 297 -49.08 23.18 -18.64
CA VAL A 297 -49.30 22.75 -20.02
C VAL A 297 -48.84 23.89 -20.95
N LYS A 298 -47.98 23.58 -21.92
CA LYS A 298 -47.77 24.42 -23.10
C LYS A 298 -48.60 23.83 -24.22
N ASP A 299 -49.63 24.55 -24.63
CA ASP A 299 -50.30 24.30 -25.90
C ASP A 299 -49.39 24.71 -27.07
N PRO A 300 -49.42 23.97 -28.20
CA PRO A 300 -48.74 24.34 -29.42
C PRO A 300 -49.60 25.30 -30.26
N LEU A 301 -48.94 26.36 -30.75
CA LEU A 301 -49.28 27.03 -32.01
C LEU A 301 -48.06 26.92 -32.93
#